data_AF-X1F3J3-F1
#
_entry.id   AF-X1F3J3-F1
#
_cell.length_a   1.000
_cell.length_b   1.000
_cell.length_c   1.000
_cell.angle_alpha   90.00
_cell.angle_beta   90.00
_cell.angle_gamma   90.00
#
_symmetry.space_group_name_H-M   'P 1'
#
loop_
_entity.id
_entity.type
_entity.pdbx_description
1 polymer ?
#
loop_
_entity_poly.entity_id
_entity_poly.type
_entity_poly.pdbx_seq_one_letter_code
_entity_poly.pdbx_strand_id
1 'polypeptide(L)' 'MSKALITGITGQDGSYLAELLLAQDYEVHGLIRKASTFNTQRIDHLYRDPHNGIANRLFLHYG' A
#
# COMPACT_ATOMS: atom_id res chain seq x y z
N MET A 1 -8.40 -5.60 -14.41
CA MET A 1 -7.99 -4.78 -13.25
C MET A 1 -6.52 -4.45 -13.40
N SER A 2 -6.17 -3.17 -13.36
CA SER A 2 -4.79 -2.71 -13.58
C SER A 2 -3.98 -2.85 -12.30
N LYS A 3 -2.70 -3.20 -12.43
CA LYS A 3 -1.79 -3.42 -11.31
C LYS A 3 -0.67 -2.38 -11.32
N ALA A 4 -0.33 -1.86 -10.15
CA ALA A 4 0.76 -0.91 -9.98
C ALA A 4 1.72 -1.38 -8.89
N LEU A 5 3.03 -1.23 -9.13
CA LEU A 5 4.08 -1.47 -8.15
C LEU A 5 4.68 -0.11 -7.74
N ILE A 6 4.65 0.20 -6.44
CA ILE A 6 5.22 1.41 -5.86
C ILE A 6 6.43 1.03 -5.01
N THR A 7 7.62 1.48 -5.42
CA THR A 7 8.80 1.46 -4.58
C THR A 7 8.83 2.73 -3.73
N GLY A 8 9.19 2.61 -2.45
CA GLY A 8 9.11 3.75 -1.53
C GLY A 8 7.69 4.14 -1.13
N ILE A 9 6.76 3.18 -1.11
CA ILE A 9 5.35 3.40 -0.75
C ILE A 9 5.15 4.06 0.63
N THR A 10 6.10 3.87 1.56
CA THR A 10 6.07 4.48 2.91
C THR A 10 6.53 5.94 2.93
N GLY A 11 7.04 6.45 1.82
CA GLY A 11 7.37 7.86 1.64
C GLY A 11 6.12 8.73 1.52
N GLN A 12 6.32 10.05 1.52
CA GLN A 12 5.22 11.00 1.35
C GLN A 12 4.53 10.80 0.00
N ASP A 13 5.26 10.96 -1.10
CA ASP A 13 4.69 10.86 -2.44
C ASP A 13 4.15 9.46 -2.73
N GLY A 14 4.83 8.42 -2.24
CA GLY A 14 4.39 7.03 -2.38
C GLY A 14 3.05 6.77 -1.71
N SER A 15 2.81 7.35 -0.53
CA SER A 15 1.53 7.20 0.18
C SER A 15 0.38 7.90 -0.55
N TYR A 16 0.59 9.12 -1.07
CA TYR A 16 -0.41 9.83 -1.85
C TYR A 16 -0.71 9.14 -3.18
N LEU A 17 0.32 8.62 -3.85
CA LEU A 17 0.14 7.85 -5.09
C LEU A 17 -0.65 6.57 -4.85
N ALA A 18 -0.38 5.86 -3.75
CA ALA A 18 -1.12 4.66 -3.39
C ALA A 18 -2.61 4.97 -3.16
N GLU A 19 -2.93 6.04 -2.44
CA GLU A 19 -4.31 6.47 -2.21
C GLU A 19 -5.04 6.80 -3.53
N LEU A 20 -4.40 7.59 -4.40
CA LEU A 20 -4.95 7.94 -5.71
C LEU A 20 -5.24 6.70 -6.57
N LEU A 21 -4.29 5.77 -6.65
CA LEU A 21 -4.44 4.56 -7.46
C LEU A 21 -5.52 3.62 -6.89
N LEU A 22 -5.60 3.46 -5.57
CA LEU A 22 -6.66 2.69 -4.92
C LEU A 22 -8.04 3.30 -5.17
N ALA A 23 -8.15 4.63 -5.21
CA ALA A 23 -9.39 5.34 -5.56
C ALA A 23 -9.79 5.13 -7.03
N GLN A 24 -8.81 4.92 -7.93
CA GLN A 24 -9.01 4.62 -9.34
C GLN A 24 -9.21 3.11 -9.63
N ASP A 25 -9.46 2.29 -8.61
CA ASP A 25 -9.68 0.84 -8.73
C ASP A 25 -8.44 0.04 -9.22
N TYR A 26 -7.25 0.53 -8.91
CA TYR A 26 -6.02 -0.25 -9.10
C TYR A 26 -5.78 -1.21 -7.94
N GLU A 27 -5.12 -2.32 -8.28
CA GLU A 27 -4.43 -3.18 -7.32
C GLU A 27 -3.01 -2.63 -7.12
N VAL A 28 -2.69 -2.23 -5.89
CA VAL A 28 -1.43 -1.57 -5.53
C VAL A 28 -0.55 -2.53 -4.74
N HIS A 29 0.65 -2.75 -5.26
CA HIS A 29 1.71 -3.49 -4.60
C HIS A 29 2.77 -2.51 -4.11
N GLY A 30 3.03 -2.48 -2.80
CA GLY A 30 4.02 -1.62 -2.18
C GLY A 30 5.26 -2.40 -1.76
N LEU A 31 6.45 -1.91 -2.11
CA LEU A 31 7.70 -2.44 -1.58
C LEU A 31 8.08 -1.69 -0.30
N ILE A 32 8.20 -2.42 0.80
CA ILE A 32 8.63 -1.91 2.10
C ILE A 32 10.05 -2.42 2.41
N ARG A 33 10.89 -1.54 2.98
CA ARG A 33 12.24 -1.93 3.40
C ARG A 33 12.17 -2.71 4.71
N LYS A 34 13.02 -3.74 4.85
CA LYS A 34 13.29 -4.33 6.16
C LYS A 34 13.94 -3.27 7.06
N ALA A 35 13.29 -2.96 8.17
CA ALA A 35 13.76 -2.03 9.17
C ALA A 35 13.42 -2.56 10.57
N SER A 36 14.19 -2.15 11.58
CA SER A 36 13.91 -2.49 12.99
C SER A 36 12.70 -1.74 13.54
N THR A 37 12.20 -0.72 12.82
CA THR A 37 11.01 0.06 13.17
C THR A 37 9.97 0.03 12.06
N PHE A 38 8.70 0.05 12.45
CA PHE A 38 7.57 0.14 11.52
C PHE A 38 7.42 1.59 11.02
N ASN A 39 7.51 1.79 9.70
CA ASN A 39 7.39 3.11 9.06
C ASN A 39 6.14 3.19 8.14
N THR A 40 5.10 2.41 8.43
CA THR A 40 3.88 2.32 7.61
C THR A 40 2.78 3.29 8.01
N GLN A 41 2.99 4.13 9.03
CA GLN A 41 1.99 5.08 9.56
C GLN A 41 1.23 5.88 8.49
N ARG A 42 1.91 6.27 7.41
CA ARG A 42 1.30 7.02 6.29
C ARG A 42 0.30 6.22 5.47
N ILE A 43 0.39 4.90 5.48
CA ILE A 43 -0.44 3.97 4.68
C ILE A 43 -1.28 3.03 5.54
N ASP A 44 -1.18 3.10 6.88
CA ASP A 44 -1.93 2.23 7.79
C ASP A 44 -3.46 2.39 7.61
N HIS A 45 -3.93 3.60 7.31
CA HIS A 45 -5.36 3.87 7.05
C HIS A 45 -5.85 3.32 5.70
N LEU A 46 -4.93 3.05 4.75
CA LEU A 46 -5.23 2.43 3.46
C LEU A 46 -5.30 0.91 3.58
N TYR A 47 -4.67 0.33 4.61
CA TYR A 47 -4.70 -1.09 4.86
C TYR A 47 -6.10 -1.52 5.31
N ARG A 48 -6.68 -2.49 4.59
CA ARG A 48 -7.94 -3.11 4.98
C ARG A 48 -7.68 -4.50 5.50
N ASP A 49 -8.29 -4.83 6.62
CA ASP A 49 -8.22 -6.17 7.18
C ASP A 49 -8.90 -7.18 6.22
N PRO A 50 -8.17 -8.19 5.72
CA PRO A 50 -8.73 -9.22 4.84
C PRO A 50 -9.86 -10.04 5.48
N HIS A 51 -10.01 -10.02 6.81
CA HIS A 51 -11.07 -10.74 7.52
C HIS A 51 -12.45 -10.05 7.47
N ASN A 52 -12.52 -8.79 7.02
CA ASN A 52 -13.77 -8.01 6.98
C ASN A 52 -14.61 -8.22 5.70
N GLY A 53 -14.26 -9.19 4.84
CA GLY A 53 -15.02 -9.52 3.63
C GLY A 53 -14.91 -8.50 2.48
N ILE A 54 -14.17 -7.40 2.68
CA ILE A 54 -13.83 -6.43 1.63
C ILE A 54 -12.53 -6.90 0.96
N ALA A 55 -12.55 -7.06 -0.36
CA ALA A 55 -11.36 -7.43 -1.13
C ALA A 55 -10.22 -6.42 -0.89
N ASN A 56 -9.09 -6.92 -0.39
CA ASN A 56 -7.91 -6.10 -0.15
C ASN A 56 -7.25 -5.77 -1.50
N ARG A 57 -7.00 -4.48 -1.74
CA ARG A 57 -6.38 -3.99 -2.99
C ARG A 57 -4.99 -3.41 -2.78
N LEU A 58 -4.52 -3.39 -1.52
CA LEU A 58 -3.18 -2.95 -1.14
C LEU A 58 -2.41 -4.16 -0.60
N PHE A 59 -1.26 -4.47 -1.22
CA PHE A 59 -0.39 -5.56 -0.84
C PHE A 59 1.01 -5.03 -0.52
N LEU A 60 1.54 -5.33 0.66
CA LEU A 60 2.89 -4.90 1.06
C LEU A 60 3.86 -6.07 1.00
N HIS A 61 4.99 -5.85 0.31
CA HIS A 61 6.04 -6.83 0.07
C HIS A 61 7.34 -6.35 0.70
N TYR A 62 8.03 -7.22 1.43
CA TYR A 62 9.36 -6.90 1.93
C TYR A 62 10.39 -7.02 0.81
N GLY A 63 11.18 -5.96 0.63
CA GLY A 63 12.43 -5.99 -0.13
C GLY A 63 13.56 -6.69 0.62
#